data_AF-A0A6A7BNZ8-F1
#
_entry.id   AF-A0A6A7BNZ8-F1
#
_cell.length_a   1.000
_cell.length_b   1.000
_cell.length_c   1.000
_cell.angle_alpha   90.00
_cell.angle_beta   90.00
_cell.angle_gamma   90.00
#
_symmetry.space_group_name_H-M   'P 1'
#
loop_
_entity.id
_entity.type
_entity.pdbx_description
1 polymer ?
#
loop_
_entity_poly.entity_id
_entity_poly.type
_entity_poly.pdbx_seq_one_letter_code
_entity_poly.pdbx_strand_id
1 'polypeptide(L)'
;MSQSGIPSFARDMENDAHKRTKKFLLQIVEQRRSDLSTPGSDSHTVQHANHKLFAKALESTILDYTRNIHMPIISRILDLPRELRNDIYMHLWDPTGRRDPRRELLYWWESFREPWFLTRNSSFESPWLTPNEESLRPPHFVDHTFVGKMFAAEVLGQLKAKVGTDLRPNFDTLPVAEFSLADESVYDFVKKDVFEVGITMQELVGNLDLCINLQCDALVDGNDSDDGHATPQHSAFAYNIMQLDHGIDALLQMPYSARNIVHDGSRKRVHSRPRAVALTIRQEDKFDEDGLVSILRLAVRAYHGLKANGSTVRLQYRSEEIGFNVSFAEDAWTWTHNEWEANMREKNVSKVEPQDEHRQQQSKVWRDIKTHFFKV
;
A
#
# COMPACT_ATOMS: atom_id res chain seq x y z
N MET A 1 26.32 24.36 -20.83
CA MET A 1 26.24 24.16 -19.36
C MET A 1 25.59 25.39 -18.76
N SER A 2 24.25 25.39 -18.66
CA SER A 2 23.48 26.49 -18.10
C SER A 2 23.33 26.29 -16.59
N GLN A 3 23.88 27.20 -15.79
CA GLN A 3 23.49 27.33 -14.39
C GLN A 3 22.02 27.71 -14.34
N SER A 4 21.16 26.77 -13.94
CA SER A 4 19.76 27.02 -13.63
C SER A 4 19.68 27.94 -12.41
N GLY A 5 19.50 29.24 -12.64
CA GLY A 5 19.28 30.21 -11.58
C GLY A 5 17.96 29.89 -10.88
N ILE A 6 18.03 29.40 -9.64
CA ILE A 6 16.88 29.39 -8.73
C ILE A 6 16.34 30.83 -8.68
N PRO A 7 15.05 31.09 -8.96
CA PRO A 7 14.47 32.44 -8.95
C PRO A 7 14.74 33.15 -7.61
N SER A 8 15.08 34.45 -7.64
CA SER A 8 15.44 35.22 -6.44
C SER A 8 14.43 35.09 -5.30
N PHE A 9 13.14 35.04 -5.68
CA PHE A 9 12.03 34.85 -4.76
C PHE A 9 12.09 33.55 -3.94
N ALA A 10 12.49 32.42 -4.55
CA ALA A 10 12.58 31.15 -3.83
C ALA A 10 13.73 31.18 -2.79
N ARG A 11 14.82 31.87 -3.12
CA ARG A 11 15.94 32.07 -2.18
C ARG A 11 15.56 32.96 -1.00
N ASP A 12 14.79 34.03 -1.24
CA ASP A 12 14.36 34.94 -0.17
C ASP A 12 13.43 34.23 0.83
N MET A 13 12.53 33.37 0.34
CA MET A 13 11.66 32.55 1.19
C MET A 13 12.42 31.53 2.03
N GLU A 14 13.36 30.81 1.41
CA GLU A 14 14.22 29.84 2.10
C GLU A 14 14.99 30.52 3.24
N ASN A 15 15.54 31.71 2.97
CA ASN A 15 16.26 32.51 3.96
C ASN A 15 15.38 32.93 5.14
N ASP A 16 14.13 33.32 4.92
CA ASP A 16 13.21 33.72 5.99
C ASP A 16 12.70 32.53 6.80
N ALA A 17 12.39 31.41 6.15
CA ALA A 17 12.07 30.15 6.84
C ALA A 17 13.26 29.67 7.69
N HIS A 18 14.48 29.81 7.16
CA HIS A 18 15.71 29.43 7.86
C HIS A 18 15.94 30.29 9.11
N LYS A 19 15.79 31.62 9.01
CA LYS A 19 15.91 32.53 10.16
C LYS A 19 14.91 32.22 11.26
N ARG A 20 13.63 31.98 10.91
CA ARG A 20 12.58 31.63 11.89
C ARG A 20 12.88 30.31 12.58
N THR A 21 13.21 29.28 11.82
CA THR A 21 13.54 27.94 12.34
C THR A 21 14.74 27.99 13.26
N LYS A 22 15.81 28.68 12.85
CA LYS A 22 17.00 28.89 13.68
C LYS A 22 16.63 29.51 15.04
N LYS A 23 15.75 30.52 15.05
CA LYS A 23 15.28 31.15 16.30
C LYS A 23 14.55 30.14 17.21
N PHE A 24 13.61 29.36 16.66
CA PHE A 24 12.88 28.36 17.44
C PHE A 24 13.78 27.22 17.95
N LEU A 25 14.70 26.72 17.13
CA LEU A 25 15.67 25.71 17.55
C LEU A 25 16.56 26.21 18.69
N LEU A 26 17.02 27.46 18.62
CA LEU A 26 17.79 28.08 19.71
C LEU A 26 17.00 28.15 21.01
N GLN A 27 15.72 28.57 20.95
CA GLN A 27 14.84 28.61 22.11
C GLN A 27 14.62 27.22 22.72
N ILE A 28 14.43 26.19 21.89
CA ILE A 28 14.26 24.79 22.35
C ILE A 28 15.52 24.28 23.06
N VAL A 29 16.70 24.59 22.50
CA VAL A 29 17.99 24.24 23.13
C VAL A 29 18.20 24.99 24.45
N GLU A 30 17.86 26.27 24.51
CA GLU A 30 17.94 27.09 25.74
C GLU A 30 16.98 26.60 26.83
N GLN A 31 15.75 26.23 26.46
CA GLN A 31 14.78 25.64 27.38
C GLN A 31 15.32 24.33 27.96
N ARG A 32 15.86 23.44 27.11
CA ARG A 32 16.45 22.17 27.56
C ARG A 32 17.63 22.38 28.50
N ARG A 33 18.49 23.36 28.23
CA ARG A 33 19.60 23.71 29.13
C ARG A 33 19.10 24.17 30.50
N SER A 34 18.01 24.94 30.53
CA SER A 34 17.38 25.41 31.77
C SER A 34 16.77 24.25 32.55
N ASP A 35 16.05 23.34 31.87
CA ASP A 35 15.45 22.15 32.47
C ASP A 35 16.51 21.22 33.09
N LEU A 36 17.65 21.02 32.41
CA LEU A 36 18.77 20.22 32.92
C LEU A 36 19.51 20.89 34.08
N SER A 37 19.41 22.22 34.21
CA SER A 37 20.08 23.00 35.27
C SER A 37 19.24 23.12 36.55
N THR A 38 18.00 22.62 36.55
CA THR A 38 17.09 22.75 37.70
C THR A 38 17.37 21.63 38.73
N PRO A 39 17.80 21.96 39.96
CA PRO A 39 18.12 20.95 40.98
C PRO A 39 16.83 20.28 41.49
N GLY A 40 16.75 18.94 41.43
CA GLY A 40 15.62 18.16 41.96
C GLY A 40 14.87 17.27 40.97
N SER A 41 15.29 17.19 39.70
CA SER A 41 14.69 16.30 38.70
C SER A 41 15.27 14.87 38.73
N ASP A 42 15.54 14.29 39.90
CA ASP A 42 16.21 12.97 40.01
C ASP A 42 15.27 11.78 39.77
N SER A 43 13.97 12.03 39.59
CA SER A 43 13.04 10.98 39.16
C SER A 43 13.25 10.64 37.69
N HIS A 44 13.66 9.39 37.41
CA HIS A 44 13.78 8.83 36.07
C HIS A 44 12.54 9.07 35.19
N THR A 45 11.34 9.03 35.78
CA THR A 45 10.08 9.27 35.08
C THR A 45 9.95 10.72 34.59
N VAL A 46 10.37 11.69 35.42
CA VAL A 46 10.33 13.12 35.08
C VAL A 46 11.36 13.45 34.00
N GLN A 47 12.56 12.88 34.10
CA GLN A 47 13.59 13.04 33.08
C GLN A 47 13.16 12.45 31.73
N HIS A 48 12.54 11.27 31.74
CA HIS A 48 12.01 10.62 30.54
C HIS A 48 10.88 11.42 29.90
N ALA A 49 9.95 11.95 30.70
CA ALA A 49 8.88 12.81 30.20
C ALA A 49 9.44 14.09 29.56
N ASN A 50 10.39 14.76 30.22
CA ASN A 50 11.05 15.96 29.69
C ASN A 50 11.86 15.66 28.42
N HIS A 51 12.48 14.48 28.34
CA HIS A 51 13.19 14.03 27.15
C HIS A 51 12.23 13.84 25.96
N LYS A 52 11.07 13.18 26.18
CA LYS A 52 10.03 13.01 25.16
C LYS A 52 9.45 14.34 24.69
N LEU A 53 9.21 15.29 25.59
CA LEU A 53 8.72 16.62 25.25
C LEU A 53 9.73 17.40 24.39
N PHE A 54 11.01 17.34 24.75
CA PHE A 54 12.08 17.97 23.96
C PHE A 54 12.18 17.37 22.55
N ALA A 55 12.19 16.04 22.43
CA ALA A 55 12.26 15.35 21.13
C ALA A 55 11.06 15.72 20.22
N LYS A 56 9.84 15.77 20.78
CA LYS A 56 8.64 16.22 20.05
C LYS A 56 8.72 17.68 19.60
N ALA A 57 9.24 18.58 20.44
CA ALA A 57 9.42 19.99 20.08
C ALA A 57 10.45 20.16 18.96
N LEU A 58 11.53 19.39 19.00
CA LEU A 58 12.55 19.37 17.96
C LEU A 58 11.99 18.85 16.63
N GLU A 59 11.25 17.74 16.66
CA GLU A 59 10.58 17.14 15.49
C GLU A 59 9.60 18.14 14.86
N SER A 60 8.70 18.72 15.66
CA SER A 60 7.74 19.74 15.18
C SER A 60 8.46 20.89 14.49
N THR A 61 9.55 21.39 15.07
CA THR A 61 10.29 22.54 14.50
C THR A 61 10.95 22.21 13.17
N ILE A 62 11.48 20.99 13.01
CA ILE A 62 12.09 20.53 11.74
C ILE A 62 11.00 20.37 10.67
N LEU A 63 9.87 19.75 11.01
CA LEU A 63 8.75 19.60 10.07
C LEU A 63 8.16 20.96 9.68
N ASP A 64 8.02 21.88 10.64
CA ASP A 64 7.54 23.24 10.40
C ASP A 64 8.48 24.03 9.48
N TYR A 65 9.80 23.86 9.60
CA TYR A 65 10.75 24.48 8.67
C TYR A 65 10.48 24.05 7.23
N THR A 66 10.43 22.74 7.00
CA THR A 66 10.20 22.18 5.67
C THR A 66 8.85 22.65 5.13
N ARG A 67 7.79 22.58 5.93
CA ARG A 67 6.47 23.10 5.56
C ARG A 67 6.54 24.59 5.19
N ASN A 68 7.17 25.43 6.00
CA ASN A 68 7.26 26.87 5.77
C ASN A 68 8.00 27.25 4.49
N ILE A 69 8.93 26.41 4.01
CA ILE A 69 9.59 26.62 2.71
C ILE A 69 8.62 26.34 1.56
N HIS A 70 7.81 25.28 1.66
CA HIS A 70 6.92 24.86 0.58
C HIS A 70 5.63 25.69 0.50
N MET A 71 5.06 26.08 1.65
CA MET A 71 3.73 26.68 1.72
C MET A 71 3.50 27.92 0.84
N PRO A 72 4.44 28.88 0.70
CA PRO A 72 4.17 30.03 -0.15
C PRO A 72 4.22 29.71 -1.65
N ILE A 73 5.01 28.71 -2.07
CA ILE A 73 4.96 28.17 -3.45
C ILE A 73 3.60 27.52 -3.67
N ILE A 74 3.15 26.72 -2.72
CA ILE A 74 1.86 26.02 -2.77
C ILE A 74 0.70 26.99 -2.81
N SER A 75 0.69 28.03 -1.97
CA SER A 75 -0.33 29.06 -1.99
C SER A 75 -0.45 29.68 -3.38
N ARG A 76 0.68 30.02 -4.00
CA ARG A 76 0.69 30.56 -5.36
C ARG A 76 0.15 29.57 -6.38
N ILE A 77 0.50 28.28 -6.27
CA ILE A 77 -0.05 27.26 -7.17
C ILE A 77 -1.56 27.17 -7.00
N LEU A 78 -2.06 27.14 -5.76
CA LEU A 78 -3.49 27.05 -5.45
C LEU A 78 -4.28 28.27 -5.94
N ASP A 79 -3.66 29.44 -6.01
CA ASP A 79 -4.24 30.67 -6.57
C ASP A 79 -4.33 30.67 -8.12
N LEU A 80 -3.65 29.75 -8.81
CA LEU A 80 -3.73 29.64 -10.28
C LEU A 80 -5.08 29.07 -10.72
N PRO A 81 -5.55 29.37 -11.95
CA PRO A 81 -6.64 28.66 -12.59
C PRO A 81 -6.46 27.14 -12.59
N ARG A 82 -7.58 26.40 -12.51
CA ARG A 82 -7.58 24.94 -12.33
C ARG A 82 -6.79 24.21 -13.43
N GLU A 83 -6.86 24.69 -14.65
CA GLU A 83 -6.16 24.13 -15.81
C GLU A 83 -4.64 24.16 -15.60
N LEU A 84 -4.09 25.31 -15.20
CA LEU A 84 -2.66 25.45 -14.93
C LEU A 84 -2.21 24.63 -13.73
N ARG A 85 -3.05 24.50 -12.68
CA ARG A 85 -2.76 23.61 -11.55
C ARG A 85 -2.65 22.16 -12.00
N ASN A 86 -3.58 21.70 -12.84
CA ASN A 86 -3.57 20.33 -13.35
C ASN A 86 -2.30 20.05 -14.18
N ASP A 87 -1.84 21.00 -14.99
CA ASP A 87 -0.60 20.86 -15.75
C ASP A 87 0.62 20.75 -14.82
N ILE A 88 0.68 21.57 -13.76
CA ILE A 88 1.73 21.47 -12.73
C ILE A 88 1.69 20.11 -12.04
N TYR A 89 0.52 19.66 -11.61
CA TYR A 89 0.36 18.37 -10.94
C TYR A 89 0.77 17.20 -11.83
N MET A 90 0.53 17.30 -13.13
CA MET A 90 0.99 16.29 -14.08
C MET A 90 2.51 16.20 -14.13
N HIS A 91 3.20 17.32 -14.12
CA HIS A 91 4.66 17.34 -14.10
C HIS A 91 5.25 16.77 -12.80
N LEU A 92 4.54 16.83 -11.67
CA LEU A 92 4.99 16.18 -10.42
C LEU A 92 5.02 14.65 -10.54
N TRP A 93 4.15 14.08 -11.39
CA TRP A 93 4.08 12.65 -11.64
C TRP A 93 4.93 12.18 -12.82
N ASP A 94 5.59 13.09 -13.53
CA ASP A 94 6.48 12.74 -14.64
C ASP A 94 7.74 12.03 -14.10
N PRO A 95 8.05 10.82 -14.58
CA PRO A 95 9.23 10.09 -14.12
C PRO A 95 10.50 10.83 -14.52
N THR A 96 11.38 11.10 -13.56
CA THR A 96 12.69 11.71 -13.84
C THR A 96 13.77 10.63 -13.80
N GLY A 97 14.29 10.26 -14.97
CA GLY A 97 15.43 9.35 -15.14
C GLY A 97 15.25 7.95 -14.53
N ARG A 98 15.47 7.82 -13.22
CA ARG A 98 15.45 6.54 -12.46
C ARG A 98 14.36 6.45 -11.37
N ARG A 99 13.62 7.53 -11.09
CA ARG A 99 12.59 7.55 -10.03
C ARG A 99 11.22 7.81 -10.65
N ASP A 100 10.33 6.82 -10.54
CA ASP A 100 8.92 6.96 -10.88
C ASP A 100 8.13 7.13 -9.56
N PRO A 101 7.66 8.36 -9.23
CA PRO A 101 6.97 8.61 -7.97
C PRO A 101 5.64 7.85 -7.85
N ARG A 102 5.05 7.44 -8.98
CA ARG A 102 3.84 6.60 -8.98
C ARG A 102 4.18 5.19 -8.55
N ARG A 103 5.33 4.66 -8.99
CA ARG A 103 5.80 3.35 -8.54
C ARG A 103 6.05 3.36 -7.03
N GLU A 104 6.74 4.37 -6.52
CA GLU A 104 6.99 4.48 -5.08
C GLU A 104 5.68 4.50 -4.29
N LEU A 105 4.72 5.32 -4.72
CA LEU A 105 3.40 5.38 -4.09
C LEU A 105 2.64 4.05 -4.17
N LEU A 106 2.55 3.45 -5.37
CA LEU A 106 1.71 2.27 -5.58
C LEU A 106 2.28 1.00 -4.95
N TYR A 107 3.60 0.89 -4.81
CA TYR A 107 4.23 -0.31 -4.24
C TYR A 107 4.47 -0.21 -2.73
N TRP A 108 4.74 0.99 -2.19
CA TRP A 108 5.25 1.14 -0.82
C TRP A 108 4.30 1.89 0.13
N TRP A 109 3.04 2.09 -0.28
CA TRP A 109 2.07 2.88 0.50
C TRP A 109 1.86 2.37 1.93
N GLU A 110 2.03 1.08 2.17
CA GLU A 110 1.84 0.46 3.50
C GLU A 110 2.85 0.99 4.52
N SER A 111 4.07 1.27 4.05
CA SER A 111 5.21 1.74 4.86
C SER A 111 5.17 3.25 5.19
N PHE A 112 4.26 4.03 4.57
CA PHE A 112 4.22 5.49 4.78
C PHE A 112 3.78 5.92 6.19
N ARG A 113 3.30 4.99 7.02
CA ARG A 113 2.89 5.25 8.40
C ARG A 113 4.04 5.46 9.39
N GLU A 114 5.27 5.19 8.99
CA GLU A 114 6.40 5.31 9.92
C GLU A 114 6.63 6.77 10.33
N PRO A 115 6.97 7.07 11.58
CA PRO A 115 7.28 8.44 12.00
C PRO A 115 8.51 8.96 11.26
N TRP A 116 8.57 10.28 10.99
CA TRP A 116 9.71 10.92 10.31
C TRP A 116 11.04 10.70 11.04
N PHE A 117 10.98 10.56 12.36
CA PHE A 117 12.11 10.33 13.23
C PHE A 117 11.84 9.19 14.21
N LEU A 118 12.87 8.38 14.49
CA LEU A 118 12.79 7.40 15.55
C LEU A 118 13.02 8.08 16.90
N THR A 119 12.09 7.87 17.82
CA THR A 119 12.29 8.22 19.24
C THR A 119 12.66 6.96 19.99
N ARG A 120 13.94 6.80 20.35
CA ARG A 120 14.36 5.66 21.17
C ARG A 120 13.76 5.79 22.57
N ASN A 121 13.20 4.69 23.08
CA ASN A 121 12.45 4.68 24.34
C ASN A 121 13.34 4.65 25.60
N SER A 122 14.66 4.82 25.50
CA SER A 122 15.57 4.75 26.64
C SER A 122 15.87 6.14 27.21
N SER A 123 15.87 6.25 28.55
CA SER A 123 16.24 7.48 29.27
C SER A 123 17.75 7.76 29.24
N PHE A 124 18.55 6.83 28.72
CA PHE A 124 20.02 6.85 28.75
C PHE A 124 20.64 7.16 27.39
N GLU A 125 19.89 7.09 26.30
CA GLU A 125 20.38 7.44 24.97
C GLU A 125 20.14 8.91 24.64
N SER A 126 20.89 9.39 23.64
CA SER A 126 20.89 10.78 23.25
C SER A 126 19.54 11.20 22.64
N PRO A 127 18.98 12.38 22.98
CA PRO A 127 17.69 12.88 22.47
C PRO A 127 17.69 13.23 20.98
N TRP A 128 18.75 12.90 20.26
CA TRP A 128 18.87 13.21 18.86
C TRP A 128 17.89 12.35 18.07
N LEU A 129 17.01 13.03 17.34
CA LEU A 129 16.17 12.42 16.34
C LEU A 129 17.06 11.79 15.28
N THR A 130 17.10 10.46 15.24
CA THR A 130 17.69 9.75 14.11
C THR A 130 16.65 9.68 13.01
N PRO A 131 16.96 10.19 11.80
CA PRO A 131 16.13 9.90 10.63
C PRO A 131 15.96 8.39 10.53
N ASN A 132 14.74 7.94 10.26
CA ASN A 132 14.55 6.54 9.94
C ASN A 132 15.08 6.31 8.51
N GLU A 133 16.36 5.96 8.37
CA GLU A 133 17.01 5.77 7.05
C GLU A 133 16.38 4.62 6.25
N GLU A 134 15.72 3.69 6.94
CA GLU A 134 15.06 2.51 6.35
C GLU A 134 13.59 2.78 5.97
N SER A 135 13.01 3.89 6.47
CA SER A 135 11.62 4.22 6.19
C SER A 135 11.39 4.66 4.75
N LEU A 136 10.41 4.03 4.11
CA LEU A 136 9.87 4.49 2.84
C LEU A 136 8.94 5.69 3.10
N ARG A 137 9.07 6.71 2.24
CA ARG A 137 8.29 7.96 2.38
C ARG A 137 7.37 8.15 1.19
N PRO A 138 6.18 8.74 1.41
CA PRO A 138 5.37 9.20 0.29
C PRO A 138 6.17 10.21 -0.53
N PRO A 139 5.87 10.35 -1.84
CA PRO A 139 6.39 11.46 -2.61
C PRO A 139 6.12 12.78 -1.87
N HIS A 140 7.16 13.60 -1.68
CA HIS A 140 7.11 14.82 -0.86
C HIS A 140 5.94 15.76 -1.19
N PHE A 141 5.48 15.77 -2.45
CA PHE A 141 4.39 16.60 -2.92
C PHE A 141 2.98 16.02 -2.66
N VAL A 142 2.87 14.83 -2.08
CA VAL A 142 1.61 14.27 -1.54
C VAL A 142 1.64 14.11 -0.01
N ASP A 143 2.76 14.38 0.65
CA ASP A 143 2.83 14.44 2.10
C ASP A 143 2.23 15.75 2.63
N HIS A 144 1.02 15.65 3.20
CA HIS A 144 0.29 16.80 3.71
C HIS A 144 1.03 17.55 4.84
N THR A 145 2.02 16.94 5.48
CA THR A 145 2.88 17.58 6.49
C THR A 145 3.66 18.73 5.86
N PHE A 146 4.13 18.56 4.62
CA PHE A 146 4.93 19.58 3.93
C PHE A 146 4.09 20.47 3.03
N VAL A 147 3.11 19.89 2.34
CA VAL A 147 2.38 20.62 1.31
C VAL A 147 0.98 21.07 1.72
N GLY A 148 0.52 20.66 2.90
CA GLY A 148 -0.84 20.92 3.35
C GLY A 148 -1.87 20.03 2.66
N LYS A 149 -2.98 19.79 3.36
CA LYS A 149 -4.01 18.83 2.94
C LYS A 149 -4.66 19.17 1.60
N MET A 150 -4.95 20.45 1.36
CA MET A 150 -5.64 20.89 0.14
C MET A 150 -4.81 20.61 -1.12
N PHE A 151 -3.51 20.94 -1.10
CA PHE A 151 -2.63 20.67 -2.24
C PHE A 151 -2.42 19.18 -2.46
N ALA A 152 -2.09 18.43 -1.39
CA ALA A 152 -1.91 16.98 -1.47
C ALA A 152 -3.17 16.28 -2.03
N ALA A 153 -4.36 16.68 -1.58
CA ALA A 153 -5.63 16.17 -2.10
C ALA A 153 -5.82 16.48 -3.60
N GLU A 154 -5.52 17.70 -4.06
CA GLU A 154 -5.63 18.05 -5.47
C GLU A 154 -4.66 17.25 -6.35
N VAL A 155 -3.42 17.04 -5.88
CA VAL A 155 -2.38 16.27 -6.60
C VAL A 155 -2.73 14.79 -6.68
N LEU A 156 -3.17 14.18 -5.56
CA LEU A 156 -3.65 12.80 -5.53
C LEU A 156 -4.92 12.63 -6.37
N GLY A 157 -5.81 13.64 -6.37
CA GLY A 157 -6.98 13.66 -7.24
C GLY A 157 -6.61 13.66 -8.73
N GLN A 158 -5.54 14.34 -9.13
CA GLN A 158 -5.01 14.24 -10.50
C GLN A 158 -4.46 12.85 -10.81
N LEU A 159 -3.73 12.23 -9.88
CA LEU A 159 -3.25 10.85 -10.07
C LEU A 159 -4.43 9.89 -10.21
N LYS A 160 -5.44 9.97 -9.32
CA LYS A 160 -6.68 9.19 -9.37
C LYS A 160 -7.37 9.29 -10.74
N ALA A 161 -7.43 10.50 -11.31
CA ALA A 161 -8.05 10.74 -12.61
C ALA A 161 -7.26 10.18 -13.80
N LYS A 162 -5.98 9.83 -13.62
CA LYS A 162 -5.09 9.38 -14.70
C LYS A 162 -4.67 7.92 -14.58
N VAL A 163 -4.50 7.41 -13.37
CA VAL A 163 -4.02 6.06 -13.13
C VAL A 163 -4.94 5.05 -13.82
N GLY A 164 -4.36 4.12 -14.58
CA GLY A 164 -5.10 3.10 -15.33
C GLY A 164 -5.95 3.56 -16.52
N THR A 165 -6.05 4.88 -16.79
CA THR A 165 -6.90 5.42 -17.88
C THR A 165 -6.28 5.28 -19.27
N ASP A 166 -4.95 5.35 -19.37
CA ASP A 166 -4.20 5.26 -20.62
C ASP A 166 -3.36 3.99 -20.61
N LEU A 167 -3.90 2.94 -21.25
CA LEU A 167 -3.24 1.63 -21.39
C LEU A 167 -2.61 1.46 -22.78
N ARG A 168 -2.18 2.55 -23.42
CA ARG A 168 -1.37 2.42 -24.62
C ARG A 168 -0.01 1.81 -24.24
N PRO A 169 0.52 0.85 -25.02
CA PRO A 169 1.91 0.45 -24.89
C PRO A 169 2.78 1.69 -25.16
N ASN A 170 3.48 2.20 -24.15
CA ASN A 170 4.57 3.13 -24.39
C ASN A 170 5.80 2.28 -24.73
N PHE A 171 6.58 2.72 -25.71
CA PHE A 171 7.61 1.98 -26.46
C PHE A 171 8.58 1.07 -25.68
N ASP A 172 8.62 1.14 -24.34
CA ASP A 172 9.46 0.28 -23.47
C ASP A 172 8.70 -0.43 -22.31
N THR A 173 7.41 -0.18 -22.06
CA THR A 173 6.67 -0.78 -20.92
C THR A 173 5.21 -1.10 -21.25
N LEU A 174 4.79 -2.32 -20.91
CA LEU A 174 3.38 -2.67 -20.87
C LEU A 174 2.70 -1.87 -19.75
N PRO A 175 1.54 -1.23 -19.99
CA PRO A 175 0.86 -0.47 -18.97
C PRO A 175 0.35 -1.42 -17.89
N VAL A 176 0.68 -1.11 -16.63
CA VAL A 176 0.22 -1.87 -15.47
C VAL A 176 -1.29 -1.66 -15.34
N ALA A 177 -2.08 -2.66 -15.76
CA ALA A 177 -3.53 -2.63 -15.75
C ALA A 177 -4.13 -3.14 -14.42
N GLU A 178 -3.30 -3.73 -13.56
CA GLU A 178 -3.69 -4.42 -12.34
C GLU A 178 -2.91 -3.86 -11.14
N PHE A 179 -3.59 -3.67 -10.03
CA PHE A 179 -2.99 -3.33 -8.75
C PHE A 179 -3.00 -4.58 -7.87
N SER A 180 -1.82 -5.01 -7.43
CA SER A 180 -1.65 -6.20 -6.62
C SER A 180 -1.68 -5.85 -5.13
N LEU A 181 -2.40 -6.64 -4.35
CA LEU A 181 -2.55 -6.53 -2.92
C LEU A 181 -2.11 -7.83 -2.26
N ALA A 182 -1.35 -7.71 -1.18
CA ALA A 182 -1.21 -8.78 -0.20
C ALA A 182 -2.49 -8.86 0.64
N ASP A 183 -2.70 -10.01 1.26
CA ASP A 183 -3.90 -10.35 2.01
C ASP A 183 -4.02 -9.61 3.35
N GLU A 184 -2.91 -9.44 4.06
CA GLU A 184 -2.81 -8.63 5.29
C GLU A 184 -3.18 -7.14 5.07
N SER A 185 -2.98 -6.64 3.85
CA SER A 185 -3.15 -5.24 3.51
C SER A 185 -4.55 -4.88 3.01
N VAL A 186 -5.44 -5.86 2.82
CA VAL A 186 -6.77 -5.65 2.23
C VAL A 186 -7.63 -4.69 3.06
N TYR A 187 -7.62 -4.83 4.39
CA TYR A 187 -8.40 -3.94 5.26
C TYR A 187 -7.93 -2.49 5.15
N ASP A 188 -6.62 -2.28 5.29
CA ASP A 188 -5.98 -0.97 5.21
C ASP A 188 -6.17 -0.34 3.82
N PHE A 189 -6.09 -1.14 2.75
CA PHE A 189 -6.33 -0.66 1.39
C PHE A 189 -7.70 0.01 1.22
N VAL A 190 -8.74 -0.56 1.85
CA VAL A 190 -10.12 -0.08 1.74
C VAL A 190 -10.46 1.01 2.74
N LYS A 191 -10.01 0.88 4.00
CA LYS A 191 -10.52 1.72 5.11
C LYS A 191 -9.56 2.82 5.52
N LYS A 192 -8.26 2.68 5.27
CA LYS A 192 -7.26 3.63 5.75
C LYS A 192 -7.01 4.73 4.72
N ASP A 193 -7.08 5.95 5.22
CA ASP A 193 -6.60 7.14 4.55
C ASP A 193 -5.11 7.34 4.88
N VAL A 194 -4.26 6.64 4.13
CA VAL A 194 -2.79 6.62 4.32
C VAL A 194 -2.19 8.02 4.22
N PHE A 195 -2.83 8.88 3.42
CA PHE A 195 -2.36 10.22 3.10
C PHE A 195 -2.98 11.30 3.99
N GLU A 196 -3.93 10.94 4.86
CA GLU A 196 -4.70 11.84 5.74
C GLU A 196 -5.38 13.03 5.04
N VAL A 197 -5.78 12.84 3.78
CA VAL A 197 -6.43 13.86 2.94
C VAL A 197 -7.83 13.46 2.44
N GLY A 198 -8.39 12.40 3.01
CA GLY A 198 -9.72 11.88 2.67
C GLY A 198 -9.75 11.08 1.38
N ILE A 199 -8.62 10.46 0.97
CA ILE A 199 -8.55 9.59 -0.21
C ILE A 199 -7.88 8.29 0.20
N THR A 200 -8.62 7.19 0.13
CA THR A 200 -8.09 5.84 0.38
C THR A 200 -7.30 5.33 -0.84
N MET A 201 -6.45 4.32 -0.62
CA MET A 201 -5.77 3.64 -1.74
C MET A 201 -6.78 3.01 -2.70
N GLN A 202 -7.86 2.42 -2.18
CA GLN A 202 -8.96 1.89 -2.97
C GLN A 202 -9.54 2.91 -3.95
N GLU A 203 -9.77 4.13 -3.48
CA GLU A 203 -10.28 5.21 -4.32
C GLU A 203 -9.24 5.71 -5.32
N LEU A 204 -7.98 5.80 -4.91
CA LEU A 204 -6.88 6.27 -5.74
C LEU A 204 -6.67 5.36 -6.95
N VAL A 205 -6.63 4.04 -6.74
CA VAL A 205 -6.43 3.05 -7.81
C VAL A 205 -7.74 2.47 -8.35
N GLY A 206 -8.89 3.12 -8.12
CA GLY A 206 -10.21 2.60 -8.47
C GLY A 206 -10.41 2.26 -9.95
N ASN A 207 -9.53 2.78 -10.82
CA ASN A 207 -9.51 2.55 -12.27
C ASN A 207 -8.51 1.47 -12.74
N LEU A 208 -7.83 0.79 -11.82
CA LEU A 208 -7.04 -0.42 -12.08
C LEU A 208 -7.86 -1.65 -11.72
N ASP A 209 -7.66 -2.77 -12.41
CA ASP A 209 -8.16 -4.05 -11.92
C ASP A 209 -7.42 -4.43 -10.62
N LEU A 210 -8.01 -5.30 -9.80
CA LEU A 210 -7.39 -5.78 -8.57
C LEU A 210 -6.88 -7.19 -8.72
N CYS A 211 -5.72 -7.46 -8.15
CA CYS A 211 -5.22 -8.80 -7.88
C CYS A 211 -4.98 -8.93 -6.38
N ILE A 212 -5.75 -9.75 -5.70
CA ILE A 212 -5.63 -10.00 -4.26
C ILE A 212 -4.93 -11.34 -4.10
N ASN A 213 -3.74 -11.32 -3.52
CA ASN A 213 -2.95 -12.51 -3.26
C ASN A 213 -3.24 -12.99 -1.84
N LEU A 214 -3.92 -14.13 -1.73
CA LEU A 214 -4.21 -14.82 -0.46
C LEU A 214 -3.12 -15.85 -0.23
N GLN A 215 -2.23 -15.64 0.74
CA GLN A 215 -1.10 -16.52 1.01
C GLN A 215 -1.46 -17.55 2.09
N CYS A 216 -1.43 -18.83 1.73
CA CYS A 216 -1.65 -19.93 2.67
C CYS A 216 -0.57 -19.99 3.75
N ASP A 217 0.69 -19.73 3.37
CA ASP A 217 1.85 -19.94 4.23
C ASP A 217 1.93 -18.90 5.36
N ALA A 218 1.48 -17.66 5.08
CA ALA A 218 1.39 -16.57 6.05
C ALA A 218 0.46 -16.85 7.24
N LEU A 219 -0.39 -17.88 7.15
CA LEU A 219 -1.25 -18.32 8.26
C LEU A 219 -0.52 -19.20 9.27
N VAL A 220 0.52 -19.90 8.84
CA VAL A 220 1.22 -20.95 9.61
C VAL A 220 2.55 -20.42 10.15
N ASP A 221 3.21 -19.56 9.39
CA ASP A 221 4.37 -18.79 9.82
C ASP A 221 3.90 -17.66 10.73
N GLY A 222 3.57 -18.01 11.97
CA GLY A 222 3.38 -17.02 13.02
C GLY A 222 4.64 -16.17 13.08
N ASN A 223 4.52 -14.90 12.72
CA ASN A 223 5.60 -13.90 12.70
C ASN A 223 6.75 -14.28 13.66
N ASP A 224 7.92 -14.55 13.09
CA ASP A 224 9.21 -14.22 13.70
C ASP A 224 9.31 -12.68 13.78
N SER A 225 8.31 -12.02 14.36
CA SER A 225 8.43 -10.63 14.78
C SER A 225 9.45 -10.64 15.90
N ASP A 226 10.51 -9.87 15.72
CA ASP A 226 11.67 -9.65 16.61
C ASP A 226 11.32 -9.30 18.08
N ASP A 227 10.04 -9.16 18.41
CA ASP A 227 9.53 -9.06 19.78
C ASP A 227 9.35 -10.48 20.35
N GLY A 228 10.32 -10.94 21.14
CA GLY A 228 10.48 -12.29 21.72
C GLY A 228 9.36 -12.84 22.63
N HIS A 229 8.09 -12.70 22.22
CA HIS A 229 6.94 -13.37 22.80
C HIS A 229 6.39 -14.35 21.76
N ALA A 230 6.81 -15.60 21.87
CA ALA A 230 6.26 -16.70 21.08
C ALA A 230 4.75 -16.82 21.32
N THR A 231 3.96 -16.27 20.41
CA THR A 231 2.52 -16.52 20.36
C THR A 231 2.32 -17.99 19.98
N PRO A 232 1.52 -18.78 20.72
CA PRO A 232 1.24 -20.17 20.35
C PRO A 232 0.74 -20.25 18.90
N GLN A 233 1.28 -21.14 18.07
CA GLN A 233 0.95 -21.25 16.64
C GLN A 233 -0.56 -21.27 16.35
N HIS A 234 -1.36 -21.96 17.17
CA HIS A 234 -2.82 -21.96 17.05
C HIS A 234 -3.49 -20.60 17.26
N SER A 235 -2.90 -19.73 18.08
CA SER A 235 -3.39 -18.37 18.30
C SER A 235 -3.01 -17.42 17.15
N ALA A 236 -1.85 -17.62 16.53
CA ALA A 236 -1.41 -16.87 15.36
C ALA A 236 -2.28 -17.20 14.13
N PHE A 237 -2.52 -18.50 13.88
CA PHE A 237 -3.39 -18.95 12.79
C PHE A 237 -4.81 -18.35 12.88
N ALA A 238 -5.44 -18.47 14.05
CA ALA A 238 -6.80 -17.94 14.27
C ALA A 238 -6.84 -16.41 14.14
N TYR A 239 -5.80 -15.72 14.62
CA TYR A 239 -5.67 -14.28 14.47
C TYR A 239 -5.53 -13.86 13.00
N ASN A 240 -4.68 -14.53 12.23
CA ASN A 240 -4.46 -14.21 10.82
C ASN A 240 -5.73 -14.46 10.00
N ILE A 241 -6.43 -15.58 10.21
CA ILE A 241 -7.74 -15.83 9.58
C ILE A 241 -8.75 -14.74 9.93
N MET A 242 -8.81 -14.28 11.18
CA MET A 242 -9.70 -13.20 11.58
C MET A 242 -9.36 -11.88 10.88
N GLN A 243 -8.06 -11.55 10.72
CA GLN A 243 -7.65 -10.34 9.98
C GLN A 243 -8.04 -10.43 8.50
N LEU A 244 -7.85 -11.60 7.88
CA LEU A 244 -8.29 -11.83 6.51
C LEU A 244 -9.80 -11.70 6.38
N ASP A 245 -10.57 -12.25 7.31
CA ASP A 245 -12.03 -12.16 7.31
C ASP A 245 -12.49 -10.70 7.40
N HIS A 246 -11.87 -9.89 8.27
CA HIS A 246 -12.10 -8.44 8.32
C HIS A 246 -11.71 -7.72 7.03
N GLY A 247 -10.62 -8.14 6.39
CA GLY A 247 -10.19 -7.64 5.09
C GLY A 247 -11.24 -7.93 4.01
N ILE A 248 -11.76 -9.16 3.95
CA ILE A 248 -12.85 -9.55 3.04
C ILE A 248 -14.12 -8.74 3.35
N ASP A 249 -14.48 -8.56 4.62
CA ASP A 249 -15.60 -7.69 5.02
C ASP A 249 -15.48 -6.27 4.47
N ALA A 250 -14.29 -5.67 4.64
CA ALA A 250 -14.02 -4.34 4.11
C ALA A 250 -14.12 -4.32 2.59
N LEU A 251 -13.53 -5.32 1.91
CA LEU A 251 -13.57 -5.47 0.46
C LEU A 251 -14.99 -5.59 -0.09
N LEU A 252 -15.87 -6.34 0.60
CA LEU A 252 -17.28 -6.49 0.22
C LEU A 252 -18.10 -5.22 0.44
N GLN A 253 -17.62 -4.29 1.26
CA GLN A 253 -18.22 -2.96 1.44
C GLN A 253 -17.67 -1.92 0.45
N MET A 254 -16.69 -2.30 -0.38
CA MET A 254 -16.13 -1.41 -1.38
C MET A 254 -17.23 -0.98 -2.37
N PRO A 255 -17.38 0.32 -2.65
CA PRO A 255 -18.35 0.78 -3.63
C PRO A 255 -17.99 0.24 -5.01
N TYR A 256 -19.02 -0.12 -5.79
CA TYR A 256 -18.84 -0.53 -7.18
C TYR A 256 -18.10 0.56 -7.96
N SER A 257 -16.96 0.21 -8.55
CA SER A 257 -16.22 1.09 -9.44
C SER A 257 -16.17 0.50 -10.84
N ALA A 258 -16.58 1.32 -11.82
CA ALA A 258 -16.39 1.00 -13.23
C ALA A 258 -15.02 1.53 -13.69
N ARG A 259 -14.32 0.69 -14.45
CA ARG A 259 -13.06 1.03 -15.07
C ARG A 259 -13.31 1.75 -16.39
N ASN A 260 -12.71 2.92 -16.57
CA ASN A 260 -12.72 3.71 -17.79
C ASN A 260 -11.36 3.59 -18.50
N ILE A 261 -11.38 3.08 -19.73
CA ILE A 261 -10.20 2.88 -20.57
C ILE A 261 -10.31 3.80 -21.78
N VAL A 262 -9.28 4.62 -22.00
CA VAL A 262 -9.19 5.52 -23.16
C VAL A 262 -8.28 4.90 -24.20
N HIS A 263 -8.80 4.66 -25.40
CA HIS A 263 -8.07 3.95 -26.46
C HIS A 263 -7.37 4.87 -27.47
N ASP A 264 -7.72 6.16 -27.53
CA ASP A 264 -7.05 7.13 -28.40
C ASP A 264 -6.70 8.43 -27.65
N GLY A 265 -5.55 9.03 -28.02
CA GLY A 265 -5.05 10.28 -27.42
C GLY A 265 -5.96 11.49 -27.62
N SER A 266 -7.05 11.35 -28.39
CA SER A 266 -8.07 12.39 -28.56
C SER A 266 -9.24 12.29 -27.58
N ARG A 267 -9.18 11.36 -26.61
CA ARG A 267 -10.27 11.05 -25.66
C ARG A 267 -11.59 10.67 -26.34
N LYS A 268 -11.58 10.29 -27.62
CA LYS A 268 -12.81 10.08 -28.41
C LYS A 268 -13.44 8.71 -28.19
N ARG A 269 -12.67 7.71 -27.76
CA ARG A 269 -13.18 6.37 -27.41
C ARG A 269 -12.84 6.04 -25.96
N VAL A 270 -13.86 6.14 -25.11
CA VAL A 270 -13.85 5.68 -23.72
C VAL A 270 -14.69 4.40 -23.64
N HIS A 271 -14.07 3.30 -23.23
CA HIS A 271 -14.79 2.08 -22.89
C HIS A 271 -14.88 1.96 -21.38
N SER A 272 -16.10 1.75 -20.87
CA SER A 272 -16.33 1.49 -19.46
C SER A 272 -16.71 0.03 -19.26
N ARG A 273 -16.14 -0.62 -18.25
CA ARG A 273 -16.51 -1.98 -17.85
C ARG A 273 -16.44 -2.15 -16.33
N PRO A 274 -17.09 -3.15 -15.75
CA PRO A 274 -16.86 -3.52 -14.37
C PRO A 274 -15.36 -3.72 -14.10
N ARG A 275 -14.91 -3.28 -12.92
CA ARG A 275 -13.57 -3.60 -12.41
C ARG A 275 -13.44 -5.11 -12.26
N ALA A 276 -12.35 -5.65 -12.80
CA ALA A 276 -12.04 -7.05 -12.60
C ALA A 276 -11.28 -7.23 -11.28
N VAL A 277 -11.59 -8.30 -10.56
CA VAL A 277 -10.90 -8.71 -9.34
C VAL A 277 -10.41 -10.13 -9.51
N ALA A 278 -9.10 -10.32 -9.40
CA ALA A 278 -8.47 -11.63 -9.33
C ALA A 278 -8.27 -12.00 -7.86
N LEU A 279 -8.80 -13.14 -7.46
CA LEU A 279 -8.46 -13.78 -6.19
C LEU A 279 -7.40 -14.84 -6.51
N THR A 280 -6.16 -14.61 -6.10
CA THR A 280 -5.02 -15.49 -6.35
C THR A 280 -4.63 -16.14 -5.04
N ILE A 281 -4.93 -17.43 -4.88
CA ILE A 281 -4.48 -18.21 -3.73
C ILE A 281 -3.06 -18.70 -4.02
N ARG A 282 -2.11 -18.35 -3.15
CA ARG A 282 -0.69 -18.71 -3.27
C ARG A 282 -0.27 -19.62 -2.13
N GLN A 283 0.51 -20.64 -2.47
CA GLN A 283 1.11 -21.59 -1.54
C GLN A 283 2.54 -21.89 -1.99
N GLU A 284 3.50 -21.22 -1.38
CA GLU A 284 4.92 -21.19 -1.74
C GLU A 284 5.74 -22.22 -0.95
N ASP A 285 5.36 -22.47 0.30
CA ASP A 285 6.05 -23.38 1.22
C ASP A 285 5.23 -24.66 1.47
N LYS A 286 5.46 -25.31 2.61
CA LYS A 286 4.92 -26.63 2.94
C LYS A 286 3.40 -26.67 2.85
N PHE A 287 2.92 -27.76 2.23
CA PHE A 287 1.49 -28.03 2.16
C PHE A 287 0.79 -28.12 3.54
N ASP A 288 0.03 -27.08 3.91
CA ASP A 288 -0.95 -27.08 4.99
C ASP A 288 -2.39 -27.15 4.45
N GLU A 289 -3.11 -28.20 4.84
CA GLU A 289 -4.50 -28.45 4.41
C GLU A 289 -5.49 -27.52 5.11
N ASP A 290 -5.31 -27.28 6.40
CA ASP A 290 -6.26 -26.50 7.20
C ASP A 290 -6.24 -25.01 6.81
N GLY A 291 -5.04 -24.46 6.55
CA GLY A 291 -4.85 -23.13 5.97
C GLY A 291 -5.49 -22.99 4.59
N LEU A 292 -5.25 -23.95 3.69
CA LEU A 292 -5.85 -23.94 2.35
C LEU A 292 -7.39 -23.94 2.42
N VAL A 293 -7.98 -24.84 3.21
CA VAL A 293 -9.45 -24.93 3.34
C VAL A 293 -10.03 -23.63 3.91
N SER A 294 -9.37 -23.03 4.89
CA SER A 294 -9.80 -21.77 5.50
C SER A 294 -9.77 -20.62 4.49
N ILE A 295 -8.69 -20.48 3.71
CA ILE A 295 -8.59 -19.48 2.64
C ILE A 295 -9.61 -19.74 1.53
N LEU A 296 -9.84 -21.00 1.13
CA LEU A 296 -10.84 -21.33 0.11
C LEU A 296 -12.23 -20.85 0.53
N ARG A 297 -12.62 -21.05 1.81
CA ARG A 297 -13.91 -20.57 2.33
C ARG A 297 -14.01 -19.05 2.29
N LEU A 298 -12.96 -18.33 2.69
CA LEU A 298 -12.90 -16.86 2.60
C LEU A 298 -12.96 -16.38 1.14
N ALA A 299 -12.24 -17.05 0.24
CA ALA A 299 -12.20 -16.74 -1.17
C ALA A 299 -13.56 -16.96 -1.85
N VAL A 300 -14.33 -17.99 -1.47
CA VAL A 300 -15.71 -18.20 -1.95
C VAL A 300 -16.61 -17.06 -1.53
N ARG A 301 -16.54 -16.70 -0.25
CA ARG A 301 -17.32 -15.60 0.31
C ARG A 301 -17.00 -14.30 -0.43
N ALA A 302 -15.72 -14.00 -0.63
CA ALA A 302 -15.25 -12.86 -1.40
C ALA A 302 -15.76 -12.93 -2.85
N TYR A 303 -15.66 -14.09 -3.50
CA TYR A 303 -16.09 -14.30 -4.88
C TYR A 303 -17.58 -13.97 -5.08
N HIS A 304 -18.46 -14.58 -4.28
CA HIS A 304 -19.89 -14.36 -4.41
C HIS A 304 -20.29 -12.93 -4.01
N GLY A 305 -19.70 -12.38 -2.95
CA GLY A 305 -20.00 -11.01 -2.52
C GLY A 305 -19.55 -9.97 -3.54
N LEU A 306 -18.35 -10.10 -4.10
CA LEU A 306 -17.84 -9.22 -5.15
C LEU A 306 -18.66 -9.33 -6.45
N LYS A 307 -19.08 -10.55 -6.83
CA LYS A 307 -20.00 -10.73 -7.96
C LYS A 307 -21.36 -10.09 -7.71
N ALA A 308 -21.92 -10.23 -6.51
CA ALA A 308 -23.17 -9.58 -6.13
C ALA A 308 -23.07 -8.05 -6.18
N ASN A 309 -21.88 -7.49 -5.90
CA ASN A 309 -21.57 -6.08 -6.04
C ASN A 309 -21.30 -5.63 -7.49
N GLY A 310 -21.38 -6.54 -8.46
CA GLY A 310 -21.24 -6.24 -9.90
C GLY A 310 -19.82 -6.33 -10.45
N SER A 311 -18.82 -6.74 -9.66
CA SER A 311 -17.45 -6.94 -10.16
C SER A 311 -17.34 -8.20 -11.02
N THR A 312 -16.43 -8.19 -12.00
CA THR A 312 -16.00 -9.42 -12.69
C THR A 312 -14.94 -10.09 -11.83
N VAL A 313 -15.18 -11.33 -11.40
CA VAL A 313 -14.27 -12.03 -10.47
C VAL A 313 -13.69 -13.28 -11.13
N ARG A 314 -12.36 -13.43 -11.05
CA ARG A 314 -11.64 -14.65 -11.46
C ARG A 314 -10.91 -15.26 -10.26
N LEU A 315 -10.80 -16.58 -10.24
CA LEU A 315 -10.01 -17.31 -9.24
C LEU A 315 -8.78 -17.91 -9.91
N GLN A 316 -7.63 -17.78 -9.25
CA GLN A 316 -6.41 -18.48 -9.60
C GLN A 316 -5.85 -19.16 -8.35
N TYR A 317 -5.31 -20.36 -8.52
CA TYR A 317 -4.51 -21.03 -7.51
C TYR A 317 -3.09 -21.24 -8.07
N ARG A 318 -2.08 -20.94 -7.28
CA ARG A 318 -0.67 -21.14 -7.63
C ARG A 318 0.10 -21.73 -6.45
N SER A 319 0.76 -22.85 -6.70
CA SER A 319 1.78 -23.39 -5.82
C SER A 319 3.02 -23.77 -6.63
N GLU A 320 4.16 -23.24 -6.22
CA GLU A 320 5.45 -23.55 -6.83
C GLU A 320 6.01 -24.88 -6.32
N GLU A 321 5.85 -25.17 -5.03
CA GLU A 321 6.28 -26.43 -4.37
C GLU A 321 5.78 -27.65 -5.15
N ILE A 322 4.47 -27.71 -5.38
CA ILE A 322 3.85 -28.83 -6.09
C ILE A 322 3.70 -28.58 -7.59
N GLY A 323 4.22 -27.47 -8.12
CA GLY A 323 4.16 -27.11 -9.54
C GLY A 323 2.74 -27.02 -10.10
N PHE A 324 1.79 -26.51 -9.31
CA PHE A 324 0.37 -26.46 -9.64
C PHE A 324 -0.11 -25.03 -9.85
N ASN A 325 -0.50 -24.68 -11.07
CA ASN A 325 -1.00 -23.34 -11.39
C ASN A 325 -2.25 -23.44 -12.25
N VAL A 326 -3.39 -23.03 -11.72
CA VAL A 326 -4.69 -23.14 -12.39
C VAL A 326 -5.48 -21.86 -12.27
N SER A 327 -6.09 -21.45 -13.38
CA SER A 327 -7.05 -20.37 -13.43
C SER A 327 -8.43 -20.91 -13.80
N PHE A 328 -9.43 -20.50 -13.03
CA PHE A 328 -10.81 -20.94 -13.22
C PHE A 328 -11.60 -19.88 -13.98
N ALA A 329 -12.23 -20.30 -15.07
CA ALA A 329 -13.18 -19.49 -15.82
C ALA A 329 -14.58 -19.56 -15.18
N GLU A 330 -15.50 -18.71 -15.62
CA GLU A 330 -16.84 -18.61 -15.02
C GLU A 330 -17.68 -19.88 -15.17
N ASP A 331 -17.42 -20.69 -16.20
CA ASP A 331 -18.10 -21.97 -16.45
C ASP A 331 -17.70 -23.07 -15.46
N ALA A 332 -16.62 -22.90 -14.69
CA ALA A 332 -16.14 -23.88 -13.72
C ALA A 332 -17.18 -24.25 -12.64
N TRP A 333 -18.10 -23.33 -12.33
CA TRP A 333 -19.23 -23.57 -11.42
C TRP A 333 -20.23 -24.60 -11.95
N THR A 334 -20.27 -24.79 -13.27
CA THR A 334 -21.22 -25.69 -13.94
C THR A 334 -20.55 -26.96 -14.47
N TRP A 335 -19.24 -27.12 -14.28
CA TRP A 335 -18.53 -28.31 -14.70
C TRP A 335 -19.07 -29.56 -14.02
N THR A 336 -19.36 -30.56 -14.84
CA THR A 336 -19.67 -31.93 -14.44
C THR A 336 -18.46 -32.60 -13.80
N HIS A 337 -18.69 -33.73 -13.13
CA HIS A 337 -17.60 -34.51 -12.54
C HIS A 337 -16.52 -34.89 -13.56
N ASN A 338 -16.93 -35.27 -14.78
CA ASN A 338 -16.02 -35.66 -15.85
C ASN A 338 -15.22 -34.47 -16.38
N GLU A 339 -15.83 -33.29 -16.51
CA GLU A 339 -15.11 -32.06 -16.91
C GLU A 339 -14.08 -31.64 -15.86
N TRP A 340 -14.41 -31.78 -14.58
CA TRP A 340 -13.44 -31.58 -13.48
C TRP A 340 -12.27 -32.56 -13.55
N GLU A 341 -12.49 -33.83 -13.89
CA GLU A 341 -11.41 -34.81 -14.03
C GLU A 341 -10.57 -34.61 -15.31
N ALA A 342 -11.18 -34.15 -16.39
CA ALA A 342 -10.50 -33.89 -17.66
C ALA A 342 -9.62 -32.63 -17.57
N ASN A 343 -10.16 -31.52 -17.03
CA ASN A 343 -9.41 -30.27 -16.88
C ASN A 343 -8.21 -30.40 -15.92
N MET A 344 -8.30 -31.31 -14.96
CA MET A 344 -7.18 -31.64 -14.07
C MET A 344 -5.95 -32.16 -14.83
N ARG A 345 -6.16 -32.89 -15.93
CA ARG A 345 -5.08 -33.53 -16.69
C ARG A 345 -4.47 -32.58 -17.72
N GLU A 346 -5.26 -31.66 -18.26
CA GLU A 346 -4.85 -30.79 -19.38
C GLU A 346 -4.24 -29.45 -18.92
N LYS A 347 -4.74 -28.82 -17.85
CA LYS A 347 -4.35 -27.45 -17.46
C LYS A 347 -3.22 -27.37 -16.43
N ASN A 348 -2.77 -28.50 -15.89
CA ASN A 348 -1.93 -28.56 -14.69
C ASN A 348 -0.48 -28.97 -14.93
N VAL A 349 -0.05 -29.09 -16.20
CA VAL A 349 1.29 -29.56 -16.52
C VAL A 349 2.27 -28.38 -16.48
N SER A 350 2.86 -28.13 -15.31
CA SER A 350 4.21 -27.56 -15.27
C SER A 350 5.11 -28.38 -16.21
N LYS A 351 5.95 -27.72 -17.01
CA LYS A 351 6.83 -28.39 -17.99
C LYS A 351 7.88 -29.33 -17.35
N VAL A 352 7.89 -29.44 -16.03
CA VAL A 352 8.74 -30.34 -15.24
C VAL A 352 7.86 -31.49 -14.76
N GLU A 353 8.20 -32.74 -15.07
CA GLU A 353 7.44 -33.90 -14.60
C GLU A 353 7.41 -33.93 -13.06
N PRO A 354 6.23 -33.77 -12.43
CA PRO A 354 6.14 -33.78 -10.97
C PRO A 354 6.39 -35.18 -10.44
N GLN A 355 7.12 -35.29 -9.33
CA GLN A 355 7.31 -36.52 -8.57
C GLN A 355 5.95 -37.09 -8.11
N ASP A 356 5.88 -38.40 -7.83
CA ASP A 356 4.61 -39.06 -7.47
C ASP A 356 3.96 -38.44 -6.22
N GLU A 357 4.75 -37.96 -5.25
CA GLU A 357 4.26 -37.23 -4.07
C GLU A 357 3.56 -35.92 -4.45
N HIS A 358 4.15 -35.13 -5.35
CA HIS A 358 3.55 -33.88 -5.84
C HIS A 358 2.25 -34.16 -6.60
N ARG A 359 2.17 -35.25 -7.38
CA ARG A 359 0.92 -35.65 -8.07
C ARG A 359 -0.21 -35.96 -7.09
N GLN A 360 0.11 -36.61 -5.96
CA GLN A 360 -0.86 -36.88 -4.90
C GLN A 360 -1.34 -35.59 -4.23
N GLN A 361 -0.42 -34.66 -3.93
CA GLN A 361 -0.75 -33.34 -3.37
C GLN A 361 -1.57 -32.48 -4.34
N GLN A 362 -1.20 -32.40 -5.61
CA GLN A 362 -1.99 -31.75 -6.67
C GLN A 362 -3.42 -32.31 -6.71
N SER A 363 -3.56 -33.64 -6.59
CA SER A 363 -4.87 -34.30 -6.56
C SER A 363 -5.68 -33.95 -5.33
N LYS A 364 -5.03 -33.77 -4.19
CA LYS A 364 -5.65 -33.33 -2.95
C LYS A 364 -6.13 -31.87 -3.06
N VAL A 365 -5.25 -30.95 -3.45
CA VAL A 365 -5.56 -29.54 -3.71
C VAL A 365 -6.72 -29.39 -4.69
N TRP A 366 -6.71 -30.14 -5.79
CA TRP A 366 -7.79 -30.12 -6.77
C TRP A 366 -9.13 -30.52 -6.17
N ARG A 367 -9.13 -31.56 -5.32
CA ARG A 367 -10.33 -32.01 -4.60
C ARG A 367 -10.81 -30.96 -3.60
N ASP A 368 -9.89 -30.32 -2.89
CA ASP A 368 -10.22 -29.32 -1.87
C ASP A 368 -10.79 -28.06 -2.51
N ILE A 369 -10.20 -27.58 -3.62
CA ILE A 369 -10.76 -26.48 -4.42
C ILE A 369 -12.16 -26.85 -4.91
N LYS A 370 -12.33 -28.03 -5.52
CA LYS A 370 -13.66 -28.46 -6.01
C LYS A 370 -14.68 -28.53 -4.88
N THR A 371 -14.30 -29.01 -3.71
CA THR A 371 -15.21 -29.26 -2.58
C THR A 371 -15.52 -27.99 -1.82
N HIS A 372 -14.50 -27.21 -1.45
CA HIS A 372 -14.65 -26.04 -0.60
C HIS A 372 -14.90 -24.75 -1.37
N PHE A 373 -14.55 -24.70 -2.67
CA PHE A 373 -14.81 -23.53 -3.50
C PHE A 373 -16.08 -23.65 -4.35
N PHE A 374 -16.25 -24.75 -5.07
CA PHE A 374 -17.30 -24.89 -6.09
C PHE A 374 -18.52 -25.71 -5.68
N LYS A 375 -18.46 -26.43 -4.56
CA LYS A 375 -19.57 -27.25 -4.02
C LYS A 375 -20.00 -26.72 -2.65
N VAL A 376 -20.63 -25.54 -2.64
CA VAL A 376 -21.32 -25.02 -1.46
C VAL A 376 -22.78 -25.40 -1.51
#